data_AF-A0A454VYZ7-F1
#
_entry.id   AF-A0A454VYZ7-F1
#
_cell.length_a   1.000
_cell.length_b   1.000
_cell.length_c   1.000
_cell.angle_alpha   90.00
_cell.angle_beta   90.00
_cell.angle_gamma   90.00
#
_symmetry.space_group_name_H-M   'P 1'
#
loop_
_entity.id
_entity.type
_entity.pdbx_description
1 polymer ?
#
loop_
_entity_poly.entity_id
_entity_poly.type
_entity_poly.pdbx_seq_one_letter_code
_entity_poly.pdbx_strand_id
1 'polypeptide(L)'
;TADVPARDVAVVFGAGLWKGRPTPYLAHRLDTAAELYRTGKVRVLLVTGDNSRTAYDEPSAMRAYLTERGVPDGRIVSDYAGFDTWDSCVRARKVFGVDRAVLVTQDFHVERAVALCGRAGVDAYGVGVAEPRDRTWYYGTTREVFAAGKAALDAGLRPDPHFLGPEEKGVTEALASPLGR
;
A
#
# COMPACT_ATOMS: atom_id res chain seq x y z
N THR A 1 2.18 12.45 -11.10
CA THR A 1 0.98 12.31 -10.24
C THR A 1 -0.17 13.25 -10.62
N ALA A 2 -0.01 14.17 -11.58
CA ALA A 2 -1.02 15.21 -11.88
C ALA A 2 -2.40 14.66 -12.29
N ASP A 3 -2.44 13.57 -13.05
CA ASP A 3 -3.68 12.98 -13.57
C ASP A 3 -4.37 12.01 -12.60
N VAL A 4 -3.79 11.80 -11.41
CA VAL A 4 -4.38 10.92 -10.40
C VAL A 4 -5.68 11.56 -9.88
N PRO A 5 -6.81 10.83 -9.83
CA PRO A 5 -8.05 11.34 -9.27
C PRO A 5 -7.88 11.57 -7.76
N ALA A 6 -8.49 12.64 -7.25
CA ALA A 6 -8.51 12.88 -5.81
C ALA A 6 -9.30 11.76 -5.10
N ARG A 7 -8.71 11.18 -4.05
CA ARG A 7 -9.33 10.18 -3.17
C ARG A 7 -8.94 10.49 -1.73
N ASP A 8 -9.72 10.07 -0.76
CA ASP A 8 -9.39 10.34 0.65
C ASP A 8 -8.13 9.57 1.10
N VAL A 9 -7.92 8.35 0.59
CA VAL A 9 -6.89 7.42 1.06
C VAL A 9 -5.98 6.97 -0.09
N ALA A 10 -4.67 6.93 0.15
CA ALA A 10 -3.74 6.09 -0.61
C ALA A 10 -3.40 4.83 0.20
N VAL A 11 -3.41 3.67 -0.46
CA VAL A 11 -2.85 2.43 0.08
C VAL A 11 -1.46 2.24 -0.53
N VAL A 12 -0.44 2.21 0.32
CA VAL A 12 0.97 2.07 -0.08
C VAL A 12 1.43 0.67 0.29
N PHE A 13 1.77 -0.13 -0.71
CA PHE A 13 2.19 -1.52 -0.51
C PHE A 13 3.66 -1.61 -0.12
N GLY A 14 3.99 -2.55 0.76
CA GLY A 14 5.36 -2.90 1.12
C GLY A 14 6.20 -3.48 -0.04
N ALA A 15 7.51 -3.24 0.02
CA ALA A 15 8.51 -3.70 -0.95
C ALA A 15 9.85 -4.07 -0.28
N GLY A 16 9.83 -4.33 1.03
CA GLY A 16 10.99 -4.85 1.74
C GLY A 16 11.80 -3.80 2.49
N LEU A 17 12.47 -4.25 3.55
CA LEU A 17 13.49 -3.51 4.27
C LEU A 17 14.89 -4.10 4.10
N TRP A 18 15.90 -3.23 4.08
CA TRP A 18 17.31 -3.58 4.25
C TRP A 18 17.86 -2.95 5.53
N LYS A 19 18.23 -3.80 6.49
CA LYS A 19 18.76 -3.37 7.80
C LYS A 19 17.85 -2.34 8.49
N GLY A 20 16.53 -2.58 8.45
CA GLY A 20 15.52 -1.70 9.07
C GLY A 20 15.15 -0.45 8.27
N ARG A 21 15.73 -0.25 7.08
CA ARG A 21 15.41 0.90 6.21
C ARG A 21 14.66 0.45 4.95
N PRO A 22 13.78 1.29 4.38
CA PRO A 22 13.17 1.00 3.09
C PRO A 22 14.19 0.62 2.02
N THR A 23 13.91 -0.44 1.27
CA THR A 23 14.63 -0.72 0.01
C THR A 23 14.45 0.46 -0.96
N PRO A 24 15.27 0.59 -2.01
CA PRO A 24 15.05 1.62 -3.04
C PRO A 24 13.62 1.58 -3.62
N TYR A 25 13.12 0.38 -3.93
CA TYR A 25 11.76 0.18 -4.40
C TYR A 25 10.70 0.65 -3.39
N LEU A 26 10.89 0.38 -2.10
CA LEU A 26 9.97 0.86 -1.07
C LEU A 26 10.07 2.39 -0.91
N ALA A 27 11.28 2.94 -0.91
CA ALA A 27 11.52 4.37 -0.82
C ALA A 27 10.83 5.13 -1.96
N HIS A 28 10.91 4.64 -3.20
CA HIS A 28 10.24 5.30 -4.34
C HIS A 28 8.70 5.26 -4.24
N ARG A 29 8.12 4.16 -3.71
CA ARG A 29 6.68 4.10 -3.38
C ARG A 29 6.32 5.15 -2.34
N LEU A 30 7.11 5.26 -1.28
CA LEU A 30 6.87 6.21 -0.20
C LEU A 30 7.05 7.66 -0.66
N ASP A 31 8.03 7.94 -1.50
CA ASP A 31 8.24 9.27 -2.10
C ASP A 31 7.04 9.67 -2.98
N THR A 32 6.51 8.73 -3.77
CA THR A 32 5.29 8.94 -4.57
C THR A 32 4.07 9.19 -3.68
N ALA A 33 3.93 8.44 -2.58
CA ALA A 33 2.85 8.63 -1.62
C ALA A 33 2.91 10.00 -0.92
N ALA A 34 4.11 10.43 -0.53
CA ALA A 34 4.35 11.75 0.05
C ALA A 34 4.02 12.87 -0.95
N GLU A 35 4.32 12.68 -2.25
CA GLU A 35 3.95 13.62 -3.30
C GLU A 35 2.42 13.71 -3.48
N LEU A 36 1.72 12.57 -3.51
CA LEU A 36 0.25 12.54 -3.61
C LEU A 36 -0.40 13.26 -2.42
N TYR A 37 0.15 13.09 -1.22
CA TYR A 37 -0.31 13.81 -0.03
C TYR A 37 -0.05 15.31 -0.16
N ARG A 38 1.18 15.71 -0.48
CA ARG A 38 1.59 17.12 -0.63
C ARG A 38 0.79 17.87 -1.70
N THR A 39 0.42 17.18 -2.78
CA THR A 39 -0.38 17.74 -3.88
C THR A 39 -1.88 17.69 -3.62
N GLY A 40 -2.33 17.22 -2.45
CA GLY A 40 -3.74 17.15 -2.08
C GLY A 40 -4.54 16.10 -2.84
N LYS A 41 -3.87 15.19 -3.56
CA LYS A 41 -4.53 14.07 -4.25
C LYS A 41 -5.06 13.03 -3.27
N VAL A 42 -4.39 12.91 -2.11
CA VAL A 42 -4.83 12.08 -0.99
C VAL A 42 -4.70 12.80 0.33
N ARG A 43 -5.49 12.39 1.32
CA ARG A 43 -5.52 13.01 2.66
C ARG A 43 -4.95 12.12 3.74
N VAL A 44 -4.97 10.80 3.54
CA VAL A 44 -4.44 9.80 4.48
C VAL A 44 -3.64 8.76 3.70
N LEU A 45 -2.52 8.33 4.28
CA LEU A 45 -1.68 7.25 3.77
C LEU A 45 -1.88 6.01 4.65
N LEU A 46 -2.49 4.96 4.11
CA LEU A 46 -2.51 3.63 4.72
C LEU A 46 -1.28 2.85 4.22
N VAL A 47 -0.30 2.63 5.07
CA VAL A 47 0.89 1.82 4.77
C VAL A 47 0.65 0.38 5.23
N THR A 48 0.84 -0.60 4.34
CA THR A 48 0.53 -2.01 4.61
C THR A 48 1.72 -2.90 4.27
N GLY A 49 2.11 -3.77 5.20
CA GLY A 49 3.30 -4.61 5.06
C GLY A 49 3.45 -5.67 6.14
N ASP A 50 4.53 -6.45 6.02
CA ASP A 50 4.85 -7.58 6.90
C ASP A 50 5.42 -7.10 8.26
N ASN A 51 4.86 -7.65 9.34
CA ASN A 51 5.37 -7.53 10.72
C ASN A 51 5.42 -8.90 11.44
N SER A 52 5.52 -10.00 10.69
CA SER A 52 5.46 -11.38 11.22
C SER A 52 6.72 -11.81 12.00
N ARG A 53 7.82 -11.07 11.88
CA ARG A 53 9.12 -11.40 12.50
C ARG A 53 9.50 -10.29 13.47
N THR A 54 9.95 -10.67 14.66
CA THR A 54 10.28 -9.75 15.76
C THR A 54 11.35 -8.70 15.40
N ALA A 55 12.20 -8.99 14.40
CA ALA A 55 13.24 -8.09 13.91
C ALA A 55 12.85 -7.36 12.61
N TYR A 56 11.60 -7.44 12.18
CA TYR A 56 11.12 -6.90 10.90
C TYR A 56 9.76 -6.23 11.07
N ASP A 57 9.78 -4.90 11.06
CA ASP A 57 8.58 -4.07 11.13
C ASP A 57 8.58 -3.07 9.97
N GLU A 58 8.00 -3.50 8.84
CA GLU A 58 7.93 -2.70 7.62
C GLU A 58 7.00 -1.48 7.76
N PRO A 59 5.77 -1.60 8.30
CA PRO A 59 4.88 -0.45 8.45
C PRO A 59 5.44 0.65 9.36
N SER A 60 6.14 0.31 10.45
CA SER A 60 6.78 1.33 11.29
C SER A 60 7.92 2.04 10.56
N ALA A 61 8.72 1.32 9.77
CA ALA A 61 9.77 1.92 8.95
C ALA A 61 9.20 2.82 7.83
N MET A 62 8.09 2.42 7.20
CA MET A 62 7.36 3.23 6.23
C MET A 62 6.80 4.51 6.85
N ARG A 63 6.19 4.40 8.04
CA ARG A 63 5.68 5.55 8.80
C ARG A 63 6.79 6.54 9.13
N ALA A 64 7.90 6.06 9.71
CA ALA A 64 9.05 6.90 10.03
C ALA A 64 9.58 7.65 8.79
N TYR A 65 9.74 6.94 7.68
CA TYR A 65 10.19 7.54 6.42
C TYR A 65 9.24 8.62 5.90
N LEU A 66 7.93 8.40 5.94
CA LEU A 66 6.94 9.40 5.48
C LEU A 66 6.92 10.64 6.38
N THR A 67 7.07 10.45 7.70
CA THR A 67 7.22 11.57 8.65
C THR A 67 8.47 12.39 8.36
N GLU A 68 9.61 11.73 8.06
CA GLU A 68 10.83 12.42 7.61
C GLU A 68 10.65 13.21 6.31
N ARG A 69 9.70 12.80 5.45
CA ARG A 69 9.33 13.53 4.22
C ARG A 69 8.21 14.57 4.41
N GLY A 70 7.84 14.86 5.66
CA GLY A 70 6.93 15.95 6.01
C GLY A 70 5.45 15.57 5.99
N VAL A 71 5.10 14.28 5.90
CA VAL A 71 3.71 13.85 6.13
C VAL A 71 3.46 13.86 7.65
N PRO A 72 2.43 14.56 8.15
CA PRO A 72 2.13 14.55 9.58
C PRO A 72 1.81 13.13 10.05
N ASP A 73 2.34 12.75 11.22
CA ASP A 73 2.20 11.40 11.76
C ASP A 73 0.73 10.95 11.86
N GLY A 74 -0.17 11.84 12.29
CA GLY A 74 -1.62 11.59 12.33
C GLY A 74 -2.32 11.44 10.98
N ARG A 75 -1.58 11.54 9.86
CA ARG A 75 -2.07 11.29 8.49
C ARG A 75 -1.58 9.96 7.93
N ILE A 76 -0.81 9.22 8.72
CA ILE A 76 -0.30 7.90 8.36
C ILE A 76 -1.04 6.89 9.24
N VAL A 77 -1.52 5.81 8.64
CA VAL A 77 -2.12 4.66 9.33
C VAL A 77 -1.34 3.43 8.93
N SER A 78 -0.95 2.62 9.91
CA SER A 78 -0.09 1.45 9.70
C SER A 78 -0.90 0.16 9.81
N ASP A 79 -0.84 -0.65 8.77
CA ASP A 79 -1.40 -2.00 8.73
C ASP A 79 -0.27 -3.04 8.84
N TYR A 80 -0.24 -3.73 9.97
CA TYR A 80 0.82 -4.67 10.36
C TYR A 80 0.59 -6.12 9.91
N ALA A 81 -0.49 -6.40 9.19
CA ALA A 81 -0.82 -7.75 8.72
C ALA A 81 -1.07 -7.81 7.20
N GLY A 82 -0.40 -6.94 6.44
CA GLY A 82 -0.39 -6.94 4.97
C GLY A 82 0.70 -7.84 4.41
N PHE A 83 0.57 -9.17 4.58
CA PHE A 83 1.63 -10.12 4.19
C PHE A 83 1.73 -10.33 2.68
N ASP A 84 0.62 -10.17 1.97
CA ASP A 84 0.57 -10.14 0.51
C ASP A 84 -0.44 -9.12 0.01
N THR A 85 -0.51 -8.95 -1.32
CA THR A 85 -1.41 -7.99 -1.95
C THR A 85 -2.89 -8.26 -1.65
N TRP A 86 -3.30 -9.53 -1.52
CA TRP A 86 -4.68 -9.88 -1.20
C TRP A 86 -5.02 -9.51 0.25
N ASP A 87 -4.14 -9.84 1.20
CA ASP A 87 -4.28 -9.45 2.61
C ASP A 87 -4.42 -7.94 2.75
N SER A 88 -3.51 -7.17 2.15
CA SER A 88 -3.55 -5.71 2.14
C SER A 88 -4.88 -5.17 1.59
N CYS A 89 -5.36 -5.72 0.48
CA CYS A 89 -6.62 -5.28 -0.14
C CYS A 89 -7.85 -5.61 0.71
N VAL A 90 -7.93 -6.82 1.26
CA VAL A 90 -9.06 -7.25 2.11
C VAL A 90 -9.07 -6.47 3.42
N ARG A 91 -7.91 -6.27 4.03
CA ARG A 91 -7.79 -5.50 5.28
C ARG A 91 -8.09 -4.02 5.05
N ALA A 92 -7.62 -3.41 3.98
CA ALA A 92 -8.01 -2.05 3.61
C ALA A 92 -9.54 -1.90 3.59
N ARG A 93 -10.26 -2.85 2.97
CA ARG A 93 -11.74 -2.84 2.94
C ARG A 93 -12.36 -3.10 4.31
N LYS A 94 -12.03 -4.24 4.93
CA LYS A 94 -12.78 -4.81 6.06
C LYS A 94 -12.32 -4.33 7.43
N VAL A 95 -11.05 -3.96 7.55
CA VAL A 95 -10.43 -3.51 8.81
C VAL A 95 -10.41 -2.00 8.88
N PHE A 96 -10.01 -1.34 7.80
CA PHE A 96 -9.81 0.10 7.77
C PHE A 96 -10.95 0.88 7.09
N GLY A 97 -12.00 0.18 6.65
CA GLY A 97 -13.19 0.81 6.05
C GLY A 97 -12.94 1.56 4.75
N VAL A 98 -11.89 1.20 4.00
CA VAL A 98 -11.51 1.89 2.77
C VAL A 98 -12.38 1.41 1.61
N ASP A 99 -13.35 2.22 1.19
CA ASP A 99 -14.17 1.96 0.00
C ASP A 99 -13.48 2.34 -1.31
N ARG A 100 -12.66 3.39 -1.28
CA ARG A 100 -12.06 4.04 -2.45
C ARG A 100 -10.61 4.42 -2.16
N ALA A 101 -9.69 4.03 -3.03
CA ALA A 101 -8.26 4.26 -2.78
C ALA A 101 -7.45 4.56 -4.04
N VAL A 102 -6.37 5.32 -3.87
CA VAL A 102 -5.23 5.29 -4.78
C VAL A 102 -4.27 4.19 -4.32
N LEU A 103 -3.91 3.26 -5.19
CA LEU A 103 -2.96 2.18 -4.89
C LEU A 103 -1.56 2.58 -5.38
N VAL A 104 -0.58 2.61 -4.48
CA VAL A 104 0.81 2.96 -4.80
C VAL A 104 1.68 1.71 -4.74
N THR A 105 2.17 1.29 -5.91
CA THR A 105 3.07 0.13 -6.07
C THR A 105 3.96 0.34 -7.30
N GLN A 106 4.87 -0.58 -7.63
CA GLN A 106 5.63 -0.46 -8.88
C GLN A 106 4.75 -0.67 -10.11
N ASP A 107 5.16 -0.09 -11.24
CA ASP A 107 4.46 -0.18 -12.53
C ASP A 107 4.09 -1.62 -12.95
N PHE A 108 5.00 -2.59 -12.78
CA PHE A 108 4.72 -4.01 -13.06
C PHE A 108 3.66 -4.63 -12.12
N HIS A 109 3.48 -4.08 -10.91
CA HIS A 109 2.55 -4.56 -9.89
C HIS A 109 1.14 -3.95 -9.94
N VAL A 110 0.95 -2.86 -10.69
CA VAL A 110 -0.28 -2.04 -10.59
C VAL A 110 -1.53 -2.81 -10.99
N GLU A 111 -1.51 -3.48 -12.14
CA GLU A 111 -2.70 -4.16 -12.68
C GLU A 111 -3.18 -5.25 -11.73
N ARG A 112 -2.25 -6.02 -11.16
CA ARG A 112 -2.55 -7.05 -10.16
C ARG A 112 -3.16 -6.43 -8.90
N ALA A 113 -2.57 -5.35 -8.40
CA ALA A 113 -3.08 -4.67 -7.21
C ALA A 113 -4.50 -4.13 -7.42
N VAL A 114 -4.77 -3.48 -8.55
CA VAL A 114 -6.10 -2.98 -8.91
C VAL A 114 -7.11 -4.13 -9.02
N ALA A 115 -6.74 -5.23 -9.68
CA ALA A 115 -7.63 -6.39 -9.85
C ALA A 115 -7.96 -7.09 -8.52
N LEU A 116 -7.00 -7.21 -7.61
CA LEU A 116 -7.20 -7.83 -6.29
C LEU A 116 -8.00 -6.92 -5.36
N CYS A 117 -7.70 -5.62 -5.33
CA CYS A 117 -8.43 -4.66 -4.51
C CYS A 117 -9.86 -4.46 -5.01
N GLY A 118 -10.08 -4.43 -6.33
CA GLY A 118 -11.43 -4.44 -6.90
C GLY A 118 -12.24 -5.65 -6.46
N ARG A 119 -11.63 -6.85 -6.44
CA ARG A 119 -12.27 -8.07 -5.92
C ARG A 119 -12.51 -8.03 -4.41
N ALA A 120 -11.65 -7.37 -3.65
CA ALA A 120 -11.84 -7.12 -2.22
C ALA A 120 -12.94 -6.07 -1.94
N GLY A 121 -13.47 -5.40 -2.97
CA GLY A 121 -14.53 -4.39 -2.85
C GLY A 121 -14.00 -2.96 -2.70
N VAL A 122 -12.75 -2.69 -3.05
CA VAL A 122 -12.16 -1.35 -3.07
C VAL A 122 -12.22 -0.79 -4.50
N ASP A 123 -12.89 0.34 -4.71
CA ASP A 123 -12.81 1.08 -5.97
C ASP A 123 -11.45 1.80 -6.04
N ALA A 124 -10.55 1.18 -6.82
CA ALA A 124 -9.13 1.44 -6.81
C ALA A 124 -8.64 2.14 -8.09
N TYR A 125 -7.80 3.16 -7.91
CA TYR A 125 -7.00 3.76 -8.97
C TYR A 125 -5.53 3.44 -8.75
N GLY A 126 -4.87 2.80 -9.73
CA GLY A 126 -3.48 2.40 -9.62
C GLY A 126 -2.47 3.48 -10.01
N VAL A 127 -1.45 3.70 -9.19
CA VAL A 127 -0.28 4.53 -9.50
C VAL A 127 0.96 3.65 -9.53
N GLY A 128 1.52 3.49 -10.72
CA GLY A 128 2.76 2.76 -10.96
C GLY A 128 3.97 3.64 -10.79
N VAL A 129 4.83 3.26 -9.85
CA VAL A 129 6.16 3.85 -9.71
C VAL A 129 7.07 3.19 -10.73
N ALA A 130 7.60 3.99 -11.65
CA ALA A 130 8.51 3.52 -12.68
C ALA A 130 9.89 3.23 -12.06
N GLU A 131 10.49 2.12 -12.45
CA GLU A 131 11.80 1.68 -11.97
C GLU A 131 12.75 1.44 -13.15
N PRO A 132 14.08 1.56 -12.95
CA PRO A 132 15.04 1.16 -13.97
C PRO A 132 14.83 -0.30 -14.37
N ARG A 133 14.81 -0.58 -15.68
CA ARG A 133 14.65 -1.94 -16.24
C ARG A 133 15.92 -2.79 -16.09
N ASP A 134 16.34 -3.00 -14.85
CA ASP A 134 17.51 -3.78 -14.48
C ASP A 134 17.15 -5.27 -14.28
N ARG A 135 18.14 -6.10 -13.93
CA ARG A 135 17.94 -7.54 -13.70
C ARG A 135 16.96 -7.82 -12.55
N THR A 136 16.89 -6.94 -11.56
CA THR A 136 15.98 -7.04 -10.41
C THR A 136 14.54 -6.80 -10.86
N TRP A 137 14.34 -5.79 -11.71
CA TRP A 137 13.05 -5.50 -12.36
C TRP A 137 12.57 -6.71 -13.18
N TYR A 138 13.41 -7.23 -14.09
CA TYR A 138 13.03 -8.38 -14.93
C TYR A 138 12.74 -9.64 -14.11
N TYR A 139 13.52 -9.91 -13.05
CA TYR A 139 13.23 -11.02 -12.14
C TYR A 139 11.92 -10.82 -11.37
N GLY A 140 11.65 -9.58 -10.93
CA GLY A 140 10.40 -9.18 -10.29
C GLY A 140 9.20 -9.40 -11.23
N THR A 141 9.21 -8.79 -12.41
CA THR A 141 8.17 -8.90 -13.43
C THR A 141 7.93 -10.34 -13.87
N THR A 142 8.98 -11.15 -14.08
CA THR A 142 8.79 -12.56 -14.48
C THR A 142 8.16 -13.41 -13.40
N ARG A 143 8.61 -13.29 -12.14
CA ARG A 143 7.94 -13.92 -10.99
C ARG A 143 6.51 -13.42 -10.85
N GLU A 144 6.27 -12.17 -11.20
CA GLU A 144 4.97 -11.57 -11.07
C GLU A 144 3.97 -12.04 -12.11
N VAL A 145 4.37 -12.24 -13.37
CA VAL A 145 3.48 -12.85 -14.38
C VAL A 145 2.98 -14.22 -13.91
N PHE A 146 3.87 -15.03 -13.34
CA PHE A 146 3.49 -16.33 -12.78
C PHE A 146 2.63 -16.22 -11.51
N ALA A 147 2.95 -15.28 -10.62
CA ALA A 147 2.19 -15.04 -9.40
C ALA A 147 0.82 -14.39 -9.67
N ALA A 148 0.70 -13.52 -10.66
CA ALA A 148 -0.55 -12.88 -11.08
C ALA A 148 -1.47 -13.89 -11.76
N GLY A 149 -0.92 -14.81 -12.57
CA GLY A 149 -1.68 -15.94 -13.12
C GLY A 149 -2.21 -16.86 -12.03
N LYS A 150 -1.40 -17.17 -11.01
CA LYS A 150 -1.82 -17.95 -9.84
C LYS A 150 -2.85 -17.20 -8.97
N ALA A 151 -2.61 -15.93 -8.67
CA ALA A 151 -3.51 -15.10 -7.87
C ALA A 151 -4.85 -14.85 -8.56
N ALA A 152 -4.90 -14.77 -9.90
CA ALA A 152 -6.15 -14.70 -10.65
C ALA A 152 -6.95 -16.02 -10.55
N LEU A 153 -6.27 -17.16 -10.50
CA LEU A 153 -6.87 -18.48 -10.26
C LEU A 153 -7.39 -18.60 -8.81
N ASP A 154 -6.57 -18.23 -7.83
CA ASP A 154 -6.88 -18.34 -6.40
C ASP A 154 -7.93 -17.31 -5.95
N ALA A 155 -8.01 -16.14 -6.60
CA ALA A 155 -9.06 -15.15 -6.36
C ALA A 155 -10.47 -15.65 -6.78
N GLY A 156 -10.56 -16.74 -7.55
CA GLY A 156 -11.81 -17.47 -7.76
C GLY A 156 -12.30 -18.21 -6.51
N LEU A 157 -11.41 -18.50 -5.55
CA LEU A 157 -11.67 -19.33 -4.37
C LEU A 157 -12.00 -18.52 -3.09
N ARG A 158 -11.94 -17.18 -3.15
CA ARG A 158 -12.21 -16.27 -2.01
C ARG A 158 -11.61 -16.73 -0.67
N PRO A 159 -10.30 -17.01 -0.57
CA PRO A 159 -9.71 -17.33 0.72
C PRO A 159 -9.80 -16.12 1.66
N ASP A 160 -10.12 -16.37 2.92
CA ASP A 160 -10.00 -15.38 3.98
C ASP A 160 -8.53 -14.92 4.09
N PRO A 161 -8.27 -13.65 4.48
CA PRO A 161 -6.91 -13.16 4.63
C PRO A 161 -6.19 -13.91 5.75
N HIS A 162 -4.86 -13.96 5.72
CA HIS A 162 -4.06 -14.67 6.73
C HIS A 162 -4.38 -14.20 8.15
N PHE A 163 -4.64 -12.90 8.32
CA PHE A 163 -5.12 -12.33 9.57
C PHE A 163 -6.04 -11.13 9.32
N LEU A 164 -7.32 -11.27 9.67
CA LEU A 164 -8.27 -10.17 9.54
C LEU A 164 -8.20 -9.19 10.73
N GLY A 165 -8.05 -9.67 11.96
CA GLY A 165 -8.07 -8.79 13.14
C GLY A 165 -9.41 -8.05 13.36
N PRO A 166 -9.52 -7.20 14.40
CA PRO A 166 -10.69 -6.35 14.63
C PRO A 166 -10.71 -5.16 13.65
N GLU A 167 -11.86 -4.50 13.52
CA GLU A 167 -11.98 -3.23 12.80
C GLU A 167 -11.14 -2.13 13.47
N GLU A 168 -10.40 -1.36 12.68
CA GLU A 168 -9.51 -0.30 13.13
C GLU A 168 -10.00 1.08 12.65
N LYS A 169 -10.11 2.03 13.58
CA LYS A 169 -10.65 3.37 13.32
C LYS A 169 -9.61 4.37 12.80
N GLY A 170 -8.35 3.96 12.68
CA GLY A 170 -7.24 4.87 12.37
C GLY A 170 -7.44 5.70 11.10
N VAL A 171 -7.98 5.11 10.02
CA VAL A 171 -8.29 5.86 8.79
C VAL A 171 -9.38 6.91 9.01
N THR A 172 -10.47 6.53 9.66
CA THR A 172 -11.58 7.44 9.97
C THR A 172 -11.15 8.58 10.89
N GLU A 173 -10.35 8.29 11.92
CA GLU A 173 -9.80 9.27 12.86
C GLU A 173 -8.81 10.22 12.17
N ALA A 174 -7.93 9.69 11.30
CA ALA A 174 -7.00 10.49 10.51
C ALA A 174 -7.73 11.42 9.53
N LEU A 175 -8.84 10.98 8.94
CA LEU A 175 -9.67 11.82 8.06
C LEU A 175 -10.44 12.90 8.84
N ALA A 176 -10.90 12.60 10.05
CA ALA A 176 -11.65 13.54 10.89
C ALA A 176 -10.76 14.56 11.60
N SER A 177 -9.48 14.24 11.81
CA SER A 177 -8.52 15.14 12.45
C SER A 177 -8.35 16.43 11.63
N PRO A 178 -8.25 17.62 12.26
CA PRO A 178 -7.94 18.86 11.56
C PRO A 178 -6.64 18.73 10.76
N LEU A 179 -6.54 19.38 9.60
CA LEU A 179 -5.25 19.54 8.93
C LEU A 179 -4.39 20.36 9.89
N GLY A 180 -3.35 19.74 10.47
CA GLY A 180 -2.41 20.43 11.35
C GLY A 180 -1.90 21.69 10.64
N ARG A 181 -1.89 22.81 11.35
CA ARG A 181 -1.41 24.09 10.84
C ARG A 181 0.07 24.02 10.49
#